data_AF-A0A225DS46-F1
#
_entry.id   AF-A0A225DS46-F1
#
_cell.length_a   1.000
_cell.length_b   1.000
_cell.length_c   1.000
_cell.angle_alpha   90.00
_cell.angle_beta   90.00
_cell.angle_gamma   90.00
#
_symmetry.space_group_name_H-M   'P 1'
#
loop_
_entity.id
_entity.type
_entity.pdbx_description
1 polymer ?
#
loop_
_entity_poly.entity_id
_entity_poly.type
_entity_poly.pdbx_seq_one_letter_code
_entity_poly.pdbx_strand_id
1 'polypeptide(L)'
;MATSTISTAPANAVRPLIEQVAIDLVHRIYGAEGPAWGTRLTAIEDTILAVRQVLSEKMLDEALQRQANTAEKRPPEFRCRSTCGTEVVATKEPEPRIVATRAGDAEWMEPETTCRKCRRAFFPSEQELGP
;
A
#
# COMPACT_ATOMS: atom_id res chain seq x y z
N MET A 1 -19.02 -13.62 9.97
CA MET A 1 -18.29 -12.51 9.34
C MET A 1 -18.41 -12.69 7.83
N ALA A 2 -18.83 -11.67 7.09
CA ALA A 2 -18.97 -11.79 5.63
C ALA A 2 -17.58 -12.00 5.01
N THR A 3 -17.32 -13.19 4.48
CA THR A 3 -16.14 -13.46 3.67
C THR A 3 -16.32 -12.75 2.33
N SER A 4 -15.94 -11.48 2.28
CA SER A 4 -15.85 -10.75 1.01
C SER A 4 -14.79 -11.46 0.16
N THR A 5 -15.22 -12.15 -0.90
CA THR A 5 -14.33 -12.85 -1.84
C THR A 5 -13.44 -11.81 -2.53
N ILE A 6 -12.14 -11.82 -2.20
CA ILE A 6 -11.17 -10.97 -2.87
C ILE A 6 -10.84 -11.62 -4.21
N SER A 7 -11.04 -10.89 -5.31
CA SER A 7 -10.59 -11.36 -6.62
C SER A 7 -9.07 -11.47 -6.64
N THR A 8 -8.56 -12.65 -6.98
CA THR A 8 -7.11 -12.90 -7.12
C THR A 8 -6.60 -12.56 -8.52
N ALA A 9 -7.45 -12.08 -9.44
CA ALA A 9 -7.07 -11.79 -10.81
C ALA A 9 -5.90 -10.78 -10.92
N PRO A 10 -5.82 -9.70 -10.11
CA PRO A 10 -4.68 -8.77 -10.16
C PRO A 10 -3.33 -9.42 -9.83
N ALA A 11 -3.33 -10.50 -9.03
CA ALA A 11 -2.10 -11.21 -8.65
C ALA A 11 -1.57 -12.13 -9.76
N ASN A 12 -2.33 -12.37 -10.84
CA ASN A 12 -1.92 -13.30 -11.89
C ASN A 12 -0.58 -12.94 -12.55
N ALA A 13 -0.30 -11.64 -12.72
CA ALA A 13 0.95 -11.17 -13.31
C ALA A 13 2.20 -11.52 -12.47
N VAL A 14 2.04 -11.73 -11.16
CA VAL A 14 3.13 -12.01 -10.22
C VAL A 14 2.99 -13.39 -9.57
N ARG A 15 2.06 -14.22 -10.05
CA ARG A 15 1.74 -15.53 -9.44
C ARG A 15 2.95 -16.45 -9.27
N PRO A 16 3.85 -16.62 -10.26
CA PRO A 16 5.03 -17.48 -10.09
C PRO A 16 5.97 -17.00 -8.97
N LEU A 17 6.11 -15.67 -8.83
CA LEU A 17 6.91 -15.08 -7.75
C LEU A 17 6.26 -15.32 -6.39
N ILE A 18 4.94 -15.11 -6.28
CA ILE A 18 4.18 -15.35 -5.04
C ILE A 18 4.30 -16.82 -4.63
N GLU A 19 4.22 -17.76 -5.57
CA GLU A 19 4.36 -19.20 -5.29
C GLU A 19 5.75 -19.52 -4.74
N GLN A 20 6.82 -18.95 -5.31
CA GLN A 20 8.17 -19.13 -4.78
C GLN A 20 8.34 -18.50 -3.39
N VAL A 21 7.84 -17.28 -3.21
CA VAL A 21 7.90 -16.60 -1.90
C VAL A 21 7.10 -17.38 -0.85
N ALA A 22 5.98 -18.00 -1.22
CA ALA A 22 5.19 -18.83 -0.31
C ALA A 22 5.98 -20.06 0.14
N ILE A 23 6.68 -20.75 -0.77
CA ILE A 23 7.56 -21.89 -0.43
C ILE A 23 8.64 -21.43 0.56
N ASP A 24 9.32 -20.32 0.25
CA ASP A 24 10.40 -19.80 1.07
C ASP A 24 9.91 -19.38 2.47
N LEU A 25 8.75 -18.73 2.56
CA LEU A 25 8.16 -18.31 3.84
C LEU A 25 7.73 -19.50 4.68
N VAL A 26 7.05 -20.49 4.10
CA VAL A 26 6.65 -21.72 4.80
C VAL A 26 7.88 -22.46 5.32
N HIS A 27 8.93 -22.57 4.49
CA HIS A 27 10.20 -23.17 4.90
C HIS A 27 10.87 -22.42 6.06
N ARG A 28 10.85 -21.08 6.05
CA ARG A 28 11.41 -20.27 7.15
C ARG A 28 10.61 -20.37 8.45
N ILE A 29 9.30 -20.51 8.36
CA ILE A 29 8.40 -20.58 9.53
C ILE A 29 8.44 -21.97 10.17
N TYR A 30 8.38 -23.02 9.35
CA TYR A 30 8.19 -24.40 9.83
C TYR A 30 9.36 -25.35 9.56
N GLY A 31 10.33 -24.95 8.73
CA GLY A 31 11.42 -25.82 8.27
C GLY A 31 11.03 -26.69 7.08
N ALA A 32 11.93 -27.61 6.71
CA ALA A 32 11.75 -28.50 5.55
C ALA A 32 10.56 -29.46 5.69
N GLU A 33 10.24 -29.88 6.92
CA GLU A 33 9.21 -30.88 7.22
C GLU A 33 7.80 -30.26 7.39
N GLY A 34 7.70 -28.93 7.36
CA GLY A 34 6.45 -28.24 7.62
C GLY A 34 6.02 -28.25 9.10
N PRO A 35 4.77 -27.86 9.41
CA PRO A 35 4.27 -27.78 10.78
C PRO A 35 4.35 -29.13 11.49
N ALA A 36 4.64 -29.11 12.79
CA ALA A 36 4.68 -30.33 13.60
C ALA A 36 3.35 -31.09 13.55
N TRP A 37 3.41 -32.42 13.54
CA TRP A 37 2.22 -33.27 13.63
C TRP A 37 1.37 -32.93 14.86
N GLY A 38 0.06 -32.83 14.67
CA GLY A 38 -0.89 -32.41 15.72
C GLY A 38 -1.09 -30.88 15.83
N THR A 39 -0.38 -30.08 15.04
CA THR A 39 -0.69 -28.64 14.91
C THR A 39 -2.10 -28.47 14.37
N ARG A 40 -2.92 -27.67 15.05
CA ARG A 40 -4.29 -27.41 14.63
C ARG A 40 -4.29 -26.61 13.33
N LEU A 41 -5.23 -26.93 12.43
CA LEU A 41 -5.41 -26.17 11.19
C LEU A 41 -5.60 -24.67 11.45
N THR A 42 -6.34 -24.30 12.49
CA THR A 42 -6.55 -22.90 12.86
C THR A 42 -5.26 -22.20 13.26
N ALA A 43 -4.33 -22.88 13.93
CA ALA A 43 -3.04 -22.29 14.30
C ALA A 43 -2.14 -22.06 13.07
N ILE A 44 -2.21 -22.98 12.09
CA ILE A 44 -1.53 -22.80 10.80
C ILE A 44 -2.15 -21.60 10.07
N GLU A 45 -3.48 -21.54 9.99
CA GLU A 45 -4.23 -20.46 9.35
C GLU A 45 -3.93 -19.09 10.00
N ASP A 46 -3.98 -18.98 11.32
CA ASP A 46 -3.68 -17.75 12.06
C ASP A 46 -2.28 -17.23 11.73
N THR A 47 -1.30 -18.14 11.63
CA THR A 47 0.07 -17.79 11.24
C THR A 47 0.12 -17.27 9.81
N ILE A 48 -0.54 -17.93 8.85
CA ILE A 48 -0.58 -17.49 7.45
C ILE A 48 -1.33 -16.15 7.31
N LEU A 49 -2.39 -15.92 8.08
CA LEU A 49 -3.12 -14.66 8.12
C LEU A 49 -2.24 -13.52 8.66
N ALA A 50 -1.45 -13.77 9.70
CA ALA A 50 -0.49 -12.79 10.21
C ALA A 50 0.58 -12.43 9.17
N VAL A 51 1.11 -13.42 8.44
CA VAL A 51 2.06 -13.17 7.34
C VAL A 51 1.42 -12.36 6.23
N ARG A 52 0.19 -12.72 5.82
CA ARG A 52 -0.57 -11.98 4.80
C ARG A 52 -0.77 -10.52 5.22
N GLN A 53 -1.08 -10.27 6.49
CA GLN A 53 -1.27 -8.93 7.04
C GLN A 53 -0.01 -8.09 6.86
N VAL A 54 1.13 -8.56 7.39
CA VAL A 54 2.42 -7.85 7.31
C VAL A 54 2.86 -7.62 5.85
N LEU A 55 2.70 -8.63 5.00
CA LEU A 55 3.04 -8.50 3.58
C LEU A 55 2.17 -7.44 2.89
N SER A 56 0.87 -7.40 3.20
CA SER A 56 -0.05 -6.44 2.60
C SER A 56 0.26 -5.00 3.04
N GLU A 57 0.54 -4.79 4.32
CA GLU A 57 0.95 -3.49 4.87
C GLU A 57 2.23 -3.01 4.17
N LYS A 58 3.26 -3.85 4.07
CA LYS A 58 4.53 -3.48 3.43
C LYS A 58 4.39 -3.21 1.93
N MET A 59 3.53 -3.95 1.24
CA MET A 59 3.24 -3.70 -0.17
C MET A 59 2.50 -2.37 -0.36
N LEU A 60 1.59 -2.02 0.55
CA LEU A 60 0.89 -0.74 0.54
C LEU A 60 1.85 0.42 0.83
N ASP A 61 2.66 0.32 1.89
CA ASP A 61 3.69 1.30 2.23
C ASP A 61 4.58 1.61 1.01
N GLU A 62 5.13 0.56 0.38
CA GLU A 62 6.03 0.70 -0.76
C GLU A 62 5.32 1.31 -1.99
N ALA A 63 4.09 0.90 -2.27
CA ALA A 63 3.32 1.43 -3.39
C ALA A 63 3.01 2.93 -3.20
N LEU A 64 2.56 3.31 -1.99
CA LEU A 64 2.25 4.68 -1.62
C LEU A 64 3.50 5.55 -1.61
N GLN A 65 4.63 5.03 -1.12
CA GLN A 65 5.91 5.74 -1.14
C GLN A 65 6.42 5.97 -2.57
N ARG A 66 6.30 4.97 -3.45
CA ARG A 66 6.66 5.13 -4.87
C ARG A 66 5.80 6.17 -5.56
N GLN A 67 4.50 6.21 -5.27
CA GLN A 67 3.61 7.25 -5.77
C GLN A 67 4.04 8.63 -5.26
N ALA A 68 4.29 8.77 -3.95
CA ALA A 68 4.77 9.99 -3.33
C ALA A 68 6.08 10.50 -4.00
N ASN A 69 7.03 9.61 -4.24
CA ASN A 69 8.32 9.93 -4.86
C ASN A 69 8.24 10.37 -6.33
N THR A 70 7.05 10.33 -6.95
CA THR A 70 6.82 10.78 -8.33
C THR A 70 5.85 11.95 -8.42
N ALA A 71 5.72 12.73 -7.34
CA ALA A 71 4.82 13.87 -7.25
C ALA A 71 4.98 14.90 -8.40
N GLU A 72 6.20 15.07 -8.92
CA GLU A 72 6.50 15.93 -10.07
C GLU A 72 5.86 15.42 -11.38
N LYS A 73 5.63 14.11 -11.47
CA LYS A 73 5.03 13.45 -12.64
C LYS A 73 3.51 13.38 -12.63
N ARG A 74 2.85 13.91 -11.59
CA ARG A 74 1.37 13.99 -11.50
C ARG A 74 0.75 14.46 -12.83
N PRO A 75 -0.36 13.88 -13.32
CA PRO A 75 -0.99 14.35 -14.55
C PRO A 75 -1.48 15.82 -14.44
N PRO A 76 -1.68 16.55 -15.55
CA PRO A 76 -2.04 17.97 -15.55
C PRO A 76 -3.29 18.34 -14.72
N GLU A 77 -4.27 17.46 -14.65
CA GLU A 77 -5.50 17.58 -13.86
C GLU A 77 -5.23 17.49 -12.34
N PHE A 78 -4.14 16.82 -11.94
CA PHE A 78 -3.63 16.76 -10.56
C PHE A 78 -2.50 17.79 -10.31
N ARG A 79 -2.30 18.76 -11.21
CA ARG A 79 -1.39 19.91 -11.05
C ARG A 79 -2.18 21.22 -10.97
N CYS A 80 -1.69 22.23 -10.24
CA CYS A 80 -2.30 23.58 -10.29
C CYS A 80 -2.23 24.23 -11.68
N ARG A 81 -1.38 23.72 -12.56
CA ARG A 81 -1.15 24.32 -13.87
C ARG A 81 -2.45 24.46 -14.68
N SER A 82 -3.43 23.57 -14.49
CA SER A 82 -4.75 23.62 -15.12
C SER A 82 -5.63 24.79 -14.65
N THR A 83 -5.35 25.40 -13.51
CA THR A 83 -6.15 26.53 -12.95
C THR A 83 -5.38 27.86 -12.90
N CYS A 84 -4.05 27.82 -12.76
CA CYS A 84 -3.26 28.98 -12.35
C CYS A 84 -1.95 29.21 -13.13
N GLY A 85 -1.49 28.19 -13.86
CA GLY A 85 -0.22 28.20 -14.60
C GLY A 85 1.06 28.13 -13.75
N THR A 86 0.97 28.19 -12.42
CA THR A 86 2.12 28.24 -11.51
C THR A 86 2.60 26.83 -11.11
N GLU A 87 3.91 26.65 -11.04
CA GLU A 87 4.55 25.43 -10.54
C GLU A 87 4.17 25.20 -9.06
N VAL A 88 3.79 23.96 -8.74
CA VAL A 88 3.43 23.61 -7.37
C VAL A 88 4.72 23.21 -6.66
N VAL A 89 5.15 24.04 -5.72
CA VAL A 89 6.36 23.79 -4.93
C VAL A 89 5.96 23.03 -3.67
N ALA A 90 6.71 22.00 -3.30
CA ALA A 90 6.58 21.36 -2.00
C ALA A 90 6.74 22.43 -0.92
N THR A 91 5.72 22.61 -0.10
CA THR A 91 5.68 23.70 0.88
C THR A 91 6.36 23.34 2.19
N LYS A 92 6.45 22.03 2.48
CA LYS A 92 7.03 21.46 3.70
C LYS A 92 7.61 20.07 3.44
N GLU A 93 8.40 19.59 4.39
CA GLU A 93 8.73 18.16 4.46
C GLU A 93 7.44 17.34 4.62
N PRO A 94 7.33 16.17 3.96
CA PRO A 94 6.17 15.30 4.11
C PRO A 94 6.01 14.84 5.56
N GLU A 95 4.82 15.03 6.15
CA GLU A 95 4.49 14.46 7.45
C GLU A 95 3.90 13.04 7.25
N PRO A 96 4.28 12.05 8.08
CA PRO A 96 3.76 10.70 7.98
C PRO A 96 2.27 10.67 8.29
N ARG A 97 1.48 10.09 7.38
CA ARG A 97 0.04 9.88 7.55
C ARG A 97 -0.28 8.38 7.58
N ILE A 98 -0.98 7.93 8.61
CA ILE A 98 -1.49 6.55 8.67
C ILE A 98 -2.79 6.47 7.88
N VAL A 99 -2.83 5.59 6.88
CA VAL A 99 -3.99 5.35 6.03
C VAL A 99 -4.57 3.98 6.37
N ALA A 100 -5.79 3.97 6.90
CA ALA A 100 -6.52 2.73 7.18
C ALA A 100 -6.99 2.09 5.86
N THR A 101 -6.57 0.86 5.60
CA THR A 101 -6.98 0.12 4.41
C THR A 101 -7.69 -1.18 4.77
N ARG A 102 -8.29 -1.83 3.76
CA ARG A 102 -8.87 -3.17 3.90
C ARG A 102 -7.85 -4.26 4.25
N ALA A 103 -6.56 -3.98 4.11
CA ALA A 103 -5.48 -4.94 4.31
C ALA A 103 -4.54 -4.55 5.47
N GLY A 104 -4.92 -3.56 6.28
CA GLY A 104 -4.09 -3.01 7.36
C GLY A 104 -3.88 -1.52 7.24
N ASP A 105 -3.22 -0.96 8.24
CA ASP A 105 -2.77 0.42 8.22
C ASP A 105 -1.49 0.52 7.38
N ALA A 106 -1.36 1.57 6.58
CA ALA A 106 -0.15 1.86 5.81
C ALA A 106 0.35 3.27 6.14
N GLU A 107 1.67 3.43 6.25
CA GLU A 107 2.30 4.72 6.46
C GLU A 107 2.57 5.39 5.12
N TRP A 108 2.04 6.61 4.95
CA TRP A 108 2.18 7.38 3.73
C TRP A 108 2.87 8.71 3.99
N MET A 109 4.07 8.87 3.42
CA MET A 109 4.78 10.15 3.40
C MET A 109 4.29 11.03 2.24
N GLU A 110 3.05 11.52 2.35
CA GLU A 110 2.43 12.30 1.28
C GLU A 110 3.13 13.66 1.09
N PRO A 111 3.62 13.99 -0.14
CA PRO A 111 4.26 15.28 -0.37
C PRO A 111 3.25 16.42 -0.32
N GLU A 112 3.34 17.24 0.74
CA GLU A 112 2.51 18.42 0.91
C GLU A 112 2.79 19.45 -0.18
N THR A 113 1.80 19.66 -1.04
CA THR A 113 1.89 20.64 -2.12
C THR A 113 0.68 21.56 -2.10
N THR A 114 0.91 22.83 -1.78
CA THR A 114 -0.12 23.89 -1.84
C THR A 114 0.22 24.88 -2.94
N CYS A 115 -0.76 25.26 -3.76
CA CYS A 115 -0.55 26.41 -4.65
C CYS A 115 -0.72 27.72 -3.86
N ARG A 116 0.31 28.57 -3.84
CA ARG A 116 0.22 29.90 -3.19
C ARG A 116 -0.78 30.86 -3.85
N LYS A 117 -1.04 30.71 -5.16
CA LYS A 117 -1.94 31.58 -5.93
C LYS A 117 -3.41 31.18 -5.79
N CYS A 118 -3.71 29.88 -5.91
CA CYS A 118 -5.07 29.36 -5.77
C CYS A 118 -5.45 28.99 -4.35
N ARG A 119 -4.47 28.93 -3.44
CA ARG A 119 -4.60 28.38 -2.08
C ARG A 119 -5.24 26.98 -2.05
N ARG A 120 -5.16 26.26 -3.18
CA ARG A 120 -5.72 24.92 -3.33
C ARG A 120 -4.68 23.90 -2.85
N ALA A 121 -5.14 23.02 -1.97
CA ALA A 121 -4.49 21.78 -1.59
C ALA A 121 -4.63 20.77 -2.74
N PHE A 122 -3.52 20.12 -3.13
CA PHE A 122 -3.53 19.02 -4.10
C PHE A 122 -3.37 17.66 -3.41
N PHE A 123 -3.81 17.60 -2.15
CA PHE A 123 -3.84 16.41 -1.30
C PHE A 123 -5.31 16.08 -0.98
N PRO A 124 -5.73 14.80 -1.02
CA PRO A 124 -7.08 14.40 -0.64
C PRO A 124 -7.27 14.49 0.87
N SER A 125 -8.36 15.13 1.31
CA SER A 125 -8.71 15.26 2.74
C SER A 125 -9.33 13.99 3.35
N GLU A 126 -9.68 12.99 2.53
CA GLU A 126 -10.30 11.73 2.98
C GLU A 126 -9.67 10.51 2.29
N GLN A 127 -10.09 9.29 2.68
CA GLN A 127 -9.61 7.96 2.27
C GLN A 127 -9.56 7.67 0.75
N GLU A 128 -9.87 8.65 -0.09
CA GLU A 128 -9.76 8.58 -1.54
C GLU A 128 -8.34 9.03 -1.97
N LEU A 129 -7.59 8.12 -2.59
CA LEU A 129 -6.27 8.44 -3.15
C LEU A 129 -6.44 9.23 -4.45
N GLY A 130 -6.38 10.56 -4.36
CA GLY A 130 -6.60 11.45 -5.51
C GLY A 130 -8.06 11.46 -5.97
N PRO A 131 -8.50 12.49 -6.74
CA PRO A 131 -9.82 12.47 -7.37
C PRO A 131 -10.00 11.28 -8.33
#